data_AF-A0A353C345-F1
#
_entry.id   AF-A0A353C345-F1
#
_cell.length_a   1.000
_cell.length_b   1.000
_cell.length_c   1.000
_cell.angle_alpha   90.00
_cell.angle_beta   90.00
_cell.angle_gamma   90.00
#
_symmetry.space_group_name_H-M   'P 1'
#
loop_
_entity.id
_entity.type
_entity.pdbx_description
1 polymer ?
#
loop_
_entity_poly.entity_id
_entity_poly.type
_entity_poly.pdbx_seq_one_letter_code
_entity_poly.pdbx_strand_id
1 'polypeptide(L)'
;EYLIAGFLGGIAVELNEFYSSLPVSLRGKFKAMAGSGNGIRKNKLLRRMFAKVFQMKMEIPLYDEEASLGAALLAAAGYGYFQDIPTAMKTIHYQKQEL
;
A
#
# COMPACT_ATOMS: atom_id res chain seq x y z
N GLU A 1 16.88 -13.07 -17.25
CA GLU A 1 16.70 -12.15 -16.10
C GLU A 1 16.06 -10.81 -16.49
N TYR A 2 16.43 -10.21 -17.64
CA TYR A 2 15.85 -8.93 -18.10
C TYR A 2 14.33 -8.94 -18.32
N LEU A 3 13.72 -10.06 -18.74
CA LEU A 3 12.27 -10.14 -18.96
C LEU A 3 11.46 -9.96 -17.68
N ILE A 4 11.85 -10.63 -16.59
CA ILE A 4 11.13 -10.55 -15.30
C ILE A 4 11.25 -9.14 -14.73
N ALA A 5 12.46 -8.57 -14.74
CA ALA A 5 12.69 -7.21 -14.27
C ALA A 5 11.94 -6.18 -15.13
N GLY A 6 11.93 -6.37 -16.46
CA GLY A 6 11.18 -5.54 -17.40
C GLY A 6 9.66 -5.61 -17.17
N PHE A 7 9.12 -6.81 -16.96
CA PHE A 7 7.70 -7.01 -16.68
C PHE A 7 7.28 -6.36 -15.35
N LEU A 8 8.01 -6.61 -14.26
CA LEU A 8 7.73 -6.00 -12.95
C LEU A 8 7.92 -4.47 -12.98
N GLY A 9 8.91 -3.99 -13.74
CA GLY A 9 9.11 -2.57 -13.99
C GLY A 9 7.95 -1.95 -14.75
N GLY A 10 7.45 -2.62 -15.79
CA GLY A 10 6.28 -2.20 -16.55
C GLY A 10 5.04 -2.00 -15.67
N ILE A 11 4.74 -2.96 -14.79
CA ILE A 11 3.63 -2.84 -13.82
C ILE A 11 3.77 -1.57 -12.95
N ALA A 12 4.96 -1.33 -12.40
CA ALA A 12 5.19 -0.19 -11.53
C ALA A 12 5.10 1.14 -12.29
N VAL A 13 5.63 1.20 -13.53
CA VAL A 13 5.58 2.39 -14.39
C VAL A 13 4.13 2.71 -14.79
N GLU A 14 3.38 1.73 -15.26
CA GLU A 14 1.97 1.91 -15.67
C GLU A 14 1.13 2.46 -14.50
N LEU A 15 1.27 1.90 -13.30
CA LEU A 15 0.57 2.42 -12.12
C LEU A 15 1.04 3.82 -11.71
N ASN A 16 2.31 4.14 -11.91
CA ASN A 16 2.82 5.48 -11.65
C ASN A 16 2.31 6.51 -12.66
N GLU A 17 1.98 6.12 -13.89
CA GLU A 17 1.35 7.01 -14.86
C GLU A 17 -0.04 7.46 -14.38
N PHE A 18 -0.85 6.54 -13.85
CA PHE A 18 -2.13 6.89 -13.20
C PHE A 18 -1.94 7.77 -11.96
N TYR A 19 -0.92 7.50 -11.14
CA TYR A 19 -0.59 8.38 -10.03
C TYR A 19 -0.19 9.78 -10.52
N SER A 20 0.61 9.86 -11.58
CA SER A 20 1.13 11.11 -12.14
C SER A 20 0.06 11.97 -12.81
N SER A 21 -1.05 11.36 -13.25
CA SER A 21 -2.22 12.08 -13.75
C SER A 21 -3.04 12.77 -12.65
N LEU A 22 -2.78 12.46 -11.37
CA LEU A 22 -3.42 13.17 -10.26
C LEU A 22 -2.92 14.63 -10.16
N PRO A 23 -3.77 15.58 -9.71
CA PRO A 23 -3.37 16.95 -9.47
C PRO A 23 -2.14 17.06 -8.56
N VAL A 24 -1.21 17.96 -8.90
CA VAL A 24 0.04 18.18 -8.15
C VAL A 24 -0.23 18.47 -6.67
N SER A 25 -1.28 19.24 -6.38
CA SER A 25 -1.72 19.58 -5.02
C SER A 25 -2.14 18.38 -4.18
N LEU A 26 -2.60 17.30 -4.83
CA LEU A 26 -2.93 16.03 -4.18
C LEU A 26 -1.69 15.16 -4.04
N ARG A 27 -0.87 15.08 -5.10
CA ARG A 27 0.36 14.26 -5.13
C ARG A 27 1.32 14.59 -3.99
N GLY A 28 1.53 15.88 -3.71
CA GLY A 28 2.42 16.35 -2.62
C GLY A 28 1.95 15.98 -1.21
N LYS A 29 0.72 15.50 -1.03
CA LYS A 29 0.19 15.08 0.28
C LYS A 29 0.51 13.63 0.62
N PHE A 30 0.76 12.78 -0.37
CA PHE A 30 1.07 11.38 -0.12
C PHE A 30 2.49 11.23 0.44
N LYS A 31 2.62 10.48 1.54
CA LYS A 31 3.89 10.27 2.27
C LYS A 31 4.44 8.86 2.14
N ALA A 32 3.58 7.91 1.77
CA ALA A 32 3.87 6.49 1.69
C ALA A 32 2.83 5.80 0.79
N MET A 33 3.18 4.62 0.30
CA MET A 33 2.25 3.71 -0.35
C MET A 33 1.92 2.56 0.62
N ALA A 34 0.64 2.24 0.76
CA ALA A 34 0.21 1.02 1.46
C ALA A 34 0.13 -0.13 0.44
N GLY A 35 0.87 -1.21 0.69
CA GLY A 35 0.85 -2.41 -0.13
C GLY A 35 -0.06 -3.48 0.46
N SER A 36 -0.90 -4.10 -0.37
CA SER A 36 -1.80 -5.19 0.02
C SER A 36 -1.72 -6.39 -0.91
N GLY A 37 -2.22 -7.54 -0.45
CA GLY A 37 -2.36 -8.74 -1.24
C GLY A 37 -1.04 -9.49 -1.53
N ASN A 38 -1.20 -10.73 -1.98
CA ASN A 38 -0.08 -11.67 -2.15
C ASN A 38 0.98 -11.21 -3.16
N GLY A 39 0.57 -10.50 -4.23
CA GLY A 39 1.50 -9.99 -5.24
C GLY A 39 2.55 -9.06 -4.66
N ILE A 40 2.12 -8.07 -3.87
CA ILE A 40 3.03 -7.16 -3.17
C ILE A 40 3.69 -7.85 -1.98
N ARG A 41 2.93 -8.62 -1.20
CA ARG A 41 3.43 -9.27 0.03
C ARG A 41 4.52 -10.30 -0.24
N LYS A 42 4.41 -11.13 -1.27
CA LYS A 42 5.37 -12.21 -1.52
C LYS A 42 6.52 -11.80 -2.44
N ASN A 43 6.40 -10.66 -3.13
CA ASN A 43 7.39 -10.21 -4.11
C ASN A 43 8.21 -9.00 -3.63
N LYS A 44 9.31 -9.25 -2.90
CA LYS A 44 10.22 -8.19 -2.43
C LYS A 44 10.81 -7.36 -3.59
N LEU A 45 11.04 -7.95 -4.77
CA LEU A 45 11.56 -7.23 -5.93
C LEU A 45 10.53 -6.22 -6.47
N LEU A 46 9.27 -6.63 -6.59
CA LEU A 46 8.19 -5.73 -7.00
C LEU A 46 8.04 -4.56 -6.03
N ARG A 47 8.07 -4.80 -4.71
CA ARG A 47 8.06 -3.72 -3.70
C ARG A 47 9.18 -2.70 -3.93
N ARG A 48 10.39 -3.17 -4.24
CA ARG A 48 11.55 -2.31 -4.54
C ARG A 48 11.34 -1.51 -5.83
N MET A 49 10.75 -2.12 -6.87
CA MET A 49 10.40 -1.41 -8.11
C MET A 49 9.38 -0.31 -7.86
N PHE A 50 8.30 -0.60 -7.12
CA PHE A 50 7.32 0.43 -6.71
C PHE A 50 8.00 1.56 -5.93
N ALA A 51 8.81 1.23 -4.92
CA ALA A 51 9.48 2.25 -4.12
C ALA A 51 10.41 3.15 -4.96
N LYS A 52 11.13 2.55 -5.93
CA LYS A 52 12.00 3.27 -6.85
C LYS A 52 11.20 4.18 -7.81
N VAL A 53 10.14 3.66 -8.42
CA VAL A 53 9.37 4.38 -9.44
C VAL A 53 8.57 5.54 -8.82
N PHE A 54 7.88 5.29 -7.71
CA PHE A 54 7.05 6.29 -7.04
C PHE A 54 7.86 7.24 -6.14
N GLN A 55 9.13 6.94 -5.87
CA GLN A 55 9.97 7.66 -4.91
C GLN A 55 9.33 7.77 -3.51
N MET A 56 8.62 6.73 -3.11
CA MET A 56 7.93 6.64 -1.83
C MET A 56 8.22 5.31 -1.16
N LYS A 57 8.21 5.28 0.17
CA LYS A 57 8.29 4.01 0.89
C LYS A 57 7.02 3.18 0.69
N MET A 58 7.20 1.87 0.60
CA MET A 58 6.11 0.89 0.62
C MET A 58 5.95 0.35 2.03
N GLU A 59 4.78 0.58 2.63
CA GLU A 59 4.40 0.07 3.94
C GLU A 59 3.51 -1.16 3.78
N ILE A 60 3.85 -2.24 4.48
CA ILE A 60 3.15 -3.52 4.39
C ILE A 60 2.49 -3.80 5.74
N PRO A 61 1.15 -3.94 5.82
CA PRO A 61 0.47 -4.31 7.05
C PRO A 61 0.95 -5.66 7.61
N LEU A 62 0.93 -5.82 8.94
CA LEU A 62 1.26 -7.09 9.61
C LEU A 62 0.25 -8.21 9.29
N TYR A 63 -0.95 -7.86 8.82
CA TYR A 63 -2.04 -8.78 8.54
C TYR A 63 -2.02 -9.22 7.08
N ASP A 64 -2.28 -10.50 6.83
CA ASP A 64 -2.16 -11.08 5.48
C ASP A 64 -3.39 -10.86 4.58
N GLU A 65 -4.54 -10.54 5.17
CA GLU A 65 -5.82 -10.33 4.47
C GLU A 65 -6.38 -8.92 4.73
N GLU A 66 -5.85 -7.92 4.03
CA GLU A 66 -6.15 -6.50 4.30
C GLU A 66 -7.62 -6.14 4.01
N ALA A 67 -8.23 -6.76 2.99
CA ALA A 67 -9.63 -6.52 2.64
C ALA A 67 -10.58 -6.99 3.76
N SER A 68 -10.34 -8.21 4.29
CA SER A 68 -11.12 -8.77 5.39
C SER A 68 -10.95 -7.95 6.67
N LEU A 69 -9.71 -7.52 6.97
CA LEU A 69 -9.46 -6.62 8.10
C LEU A 69 -10.21 -5.30 7.96
N GLY A 70 -10.17 -4.68 6.77
CA GLY A 70 -10.88 -3.43 6.51
C GLY A 70 -12.39 -3.55 6.72
N ALA A 71 -12.98 -4.64 6.26
CA ALA A 71 -14.41 -4.93 6.48
C ALA A 71 -14.74 -5.10 7.98
N ALA A 72 -13.90 -5.81 8.73
CA ALA A 72 -14.09 -6.01 10.17
C ALA A 72 -13.98 -4.69 10.96
N LEU A 73 -12.99 -3.84 10.63
CA LEU A 73 -12.81 -2.54 11.27
C LEU A 73 -13.98 -1.59 10.97
N LEU A 74 -14.47 -1.59 9.73
CA LEU A 74 -15.65 -0.81 9.34
C LEU A 74 -16.90 -1.26 10.10
N ALA A 75 -17.13 -2.57 10.20
CA ALA A 75 -18.26 -3.13 10.96
C ALA A 75 -18.17 -2.79 12.45
N ALA A 76 -16.97 -2.91 13.04
CA ALA A 76 -16.73 -2.56 14.45
C ALA A 76 -16.99 -1.08 14.74
N ALA A 77 -16.56 -0.17 13.86
CA ALA A 77 -16.88 1.25 13.98
C ALA A 77 -18.38 1.53 13.82
N GLY A 78 -19.03 0.90 12.83
CA GLY A 78 -20.48 1.04 12.61
C GLY A 78 -21.34 0.50 13.77
N TYR A 79 -20.85 -0.53 14.46
CA TYR A 79 -21.48 -1.07 15.68
C TYR A 79 -21.22 -0.19 16.93
N GLY A 80 -20.29 0.76 16.86
CA GLY A 80 -19.90 1.60 18.00
C GLY A 80 -18.85 0.99 18.93
N TYR A 81 -18.18 -0.10 18.52
CA TYR A 81 -17.02 -0.63 19.25
C TYR A 81 -15.83 0.33 19.22
N PHE A 82 -15.66 1.04 18.10
CA PHE A 82 -14.78 2.21 17.98
C PHE A 82 -15.63 3.47 17.85
N GLN A 83 -15.10 4.60 18.35
CA GLN A 83 -15.76 5.91 18.25
C GLN A 83 -16.04 6.31 16.79
N ASP A 84 -15.09 6.05 15.88
CA ASP A 84 -15.18 6.34 14.46
C ASP A 84 -14.22 5.46 13.63
N ILE A 85 -14.35 5.52 12.29
CA ILE A 85 -13.49 4.78 11.35
C ILE A 85 -12.00 5.16 11.52
N PRO A 86 -11.60 6.44 11.62
CA PRO A 86 -10.20 6.80 11.87
C PRO A 86 -9.62 6.16 13.12
N THR A 87 -10.39 6.05 14.21
CA THR A 87 -9.96 5.39 15.45
C THR A 87 -9.77 3.89 15.25
N ALA A 88 -10.67 3.23 14.53
CA ALA A 88 -10.50 1.83 14.16
C ALA A 88 -9.24 1.63 13.29
N MET A 89 -8.99 2.49 12.30
CA MET A 89 -7.84 2.38 11.41
C MET A 89 -6.48 2.54 12.12
N LYS A 90 -6.43 3.23 13.27
CA LYS A 90 -5.20 3.36 14.08
C LYS A 90 -4.71 2.04 14.66
N THR A 91 -5.54 0.99 14.68
CA THR A 91 -5.13 -0.35 15.13
C THR A 91 -4.36 -1.11 14.06
N ILE A 92 -4.25 -0.59 12.83
CA ILE A 92 -3.49 -1.24 11.75
C ILE A 92 -1.99 -1.04 12.02
N HIS A 93 -1.30 -2.13 12.32
CA HIS A 93 0.15 -2.16 12.47
C HIS A 93 0.84 -2.58 11.18
N TYR A 94 2.00 -1.98 10.91
CA TYR A 94 2.82 -2.22 9.72
C TYR A 94 4.14 -2.89 10.07
N GLN A 95 4.71 -3.63 9.11
CA GLN A 95 6.03 -4.24 9.22
C GLN A 95 7.10 -3.15 9.46
N LYS A 96 8.04 -3.42 10.35
CA LYS A 96 9.25 -2.58 10.48
C LYS A 96 10.05 -2.69 9.18
N GLN A 97 10.55 -1.57 8.67
CA GLN A 97 11.45 -1.60 7.51
C GLN A 97 12.75 -2.30 7.90
N GLU A 98 13.12 -3.34 7.15
CA GLU A 98 14.50 -3.84 7.12
C GLU A 98 15.36 -2.74 6.45
N LEU A 99 16.40 -2.28 7.15
CA LEU A 99 17.41 -1.33 6.64
C LEU A 99 18.15 -1.90 5.42
#